data_AF-A0A060XIR3-F1
#
_entry.id   AF-A0A060XIR3-F1
#
_cell.length_a   1.000
_cell.length_b   1.000
_cell.length_c   1.000
_cell.angle_alpha   90.00
_cell.angle_beta   90.00
_cell.angle_gamma   90.00
#
_symmetry.space_group_name_H-M   'P 1'
#
loop_
_entity.id
_entity.type
_entity.pdbx_description
1 polymer ?
#
loop_
_entity_poly.entity_id
_entity_poly.type
_entity_poly.pdbx_seq_one_letter_code
_entity_poly.pdbx_strand_id
1 'polypeptide(L)' 'MPGDREDEICQKALELLSDLCSKGEVQNENCLDFIYHFRDLARPRYTDSGMHQSIISN' A
#
# COMPACT_ATOMS: atom_id res chain seq x y z
N MET A 1 14.64 -4.54 -9.72
CA MET A 1 15.17 -5.91 -9.51
C MET A 1 14.08 -6.92 -9.89
N PRO A 2 14.32 -8.24 -10.04
CA PRO A 2 13.25 -9.19 -10.38
C PRO A 2 12.06 -9.23 -9.39
N GLY A 3 12.23 -8.73 -8.16
CA GLY A 3 11.14 -8.54 -7.20
C GLY A 3 10.10 -7.49 -7.59
N ASP A 4 10.49 -6.46 -8.37
CA ASP A 4 9.60 -5.34 -8.70
C ASP A 4 8.33 -5.81 -9.45
N ARG A 5 8.45 -6.85 -10.28
CA ARG A 5 7.31 -7.40 -11.04
C ARG A 5 6.36 -8.20 -10.16
N GLU A 6 6.89 -8.95 -9.19
CA GLU A 6 6.08 -9.70 -8.24
C GLU A 6 5.37 -8.75 -7.28
N ASP A 7 6.06 -7.70 -6.84
CA ASP A 7 5.51 -6.61 -6.03
C ASP A 7 4.37 -5.88 -6.75
N GLU A 8 4.53 -5.56 -8.03
CA GLU A 8 3.46 -4.97 -8.86
C GLU A 8 2.22 -5.85 -8.95
N ILE A 9 2.40 -7.17 -9.11
CA ILE A 9 1.29 -8.12 -9.20
C ILE A 9 0.59 -8.21 -7.84
N CYS A 10 1.34 -8.28 -6.74
CA CYS A 10 0.80 -8.31 -5.40
C CYS A 10 0.01 -7.04 -5.09
N GLN A 11 0.54 -5.89 -5.49
CA GLN A 11 -0.13 -4.61 -5.29
C GLN A 11 -1.46 -4.53 -6.04
N LYS A 12 -1.49 -4.94 -7.32
CA LYS A 12 -2.74 -5.01 -8.10
C LYS A 12 -3.75 -5.99 -7.51
N ALA A 13 -3.29 -7.12 -6.98
CA ALA A 13 -4.16 -8.10 -6.34
C ALA A 13 -4.81 -7.53 -5.07
N LEU A 14 -4.05 -6.80 -4.26
CA LEU A 14 -4.55 -6.17 -3.04
C LEU A 14 -5.54 -5.04 -3.35
N GLU A 15 -5.28 -4.22 -4.38
CA GLU A 15 -6.21 -3.20 -4.85
C GLU A 15 -7.55 -3.80 -5.31
N LEU A 16 -7.50 -4.89 -6.10
CA LEU A 16 -8.71 -5.59 -6.54
C LEU A 16 -9.50 -6.17 -5.37
N LEU A 17 -8.80 -6.78 -4.40
CA LEU A 17 -9.45 -7.35 -3.22
C LEU A 17 -10.11 -6.27 -2.36
N SER A 18 -9.47 -5.10 -2.24
CA SER A 18 -10.03 -3.95 -1.52
C SER A 18 -11.32 -3.45 -2.19
N ASP A 19 -11.32 -3.34 -3.52
CA ASP A 19 -12.50 -2.95 -4.29
C ASP A 19 -13.65 -3.95 -4.13
N LEU A 20 -13.39 -5.25 -4.22
CA LEU A 20 -14.39 -6.30 -4.03
C LEU A 20 -14.96 -6.32 -2.61
N CYS A 21 -14.11 -6.16 -1.58
CA CYS A 21 -14.56 -6.03 -0.20
C CYS A 21 -15.42 -4.77 0.00
N SER A 22 -15.08 -3.64 -0.62
CA SER A 22 -15.84 -2.39 -0.51
C SER A 22 -17.22 -2.45 -1.16
N LYS A 23 -17.35 -3.23 -2.25
CA LYS A 23 -18.61 -3.47 -2.97
C LYS A 23 -19.51 -4.52 -2.28
N GLY A 24 -18.98 -5.25 -1.30
CA GLY A 24 -19.69 -6.35 -0.64
C GLY A 24 -19.76 -7.64 -1.46
N GLU A 25 -18.92 -7.77 -2.51
CA GLU A 25 -18.84 -8.98 -3.34
C GLU A 25 -18.12 -10.13 -2.60
N VAL A 26 -17.32 -9.80 -1.59
CA VAL A 26 -16.66 -10.77 -0.71
C VAL A 26 -17.47 -10.90 0.58
N GLN A 27 -18.10 -12.06 0.76
CA GLN A 27 -18.79 -12.41 2.02
C GLN A 27 -17.78 -12.89 3.06
N ASN A 28 -17.01 -11.95 3.62
CA ASN A 28 -16.06 -12.21 4.70
C ASN A 28 -16.11 -11.10 5.75
N GLU A 29 -16.20 -11.46 7.02
CA GLU A 29 -16.26 -10.53 8.15
C GLU A 29 -14.98 -9.69 8.30
N ASN A 30 -13.86 -10.20 7.82
CA ASN A 30 -12.56 -9.52 7.91
C ASN A 30 -12.33 -8.47 6.80
N CYS A 31 -13.29 -8.24 5.91
CA CYS A 31 -13.14 -7.24 4.84
C CYS A 31 -12.89 -5.83 5.40
N LEU A 32 -13.53 -5.47 6.51
CA LEU A 32 -13.31 -4.19 7.19
C LEU A 32 -11.85 -4.06 7.65
N ASP A 33 -11.35 -5.06 8.37
CA ASP A 33 -9.98 -5.08 8.89
C ASP A 33 -8.95 -5.08 7.75
N PHE A 34 -9.22 -5.82 6.68
CA PHE A 34 -8.39 -5.84 5.48
C PHE A 34 -8.27 -4.45 4.84
N ILE A 35 -9.38 -3.74 4.63
CA ILE A 35 -9.38 -2.41 4.03
C ILE A 35 -8.60 -1.41 4.90
N TYR A 36 -8.80 -1.45 6.22
CA TYR A 36 -8.06 -0.57 7.14
C TYR A 36 -6.56 -0.86 7.10
N HIS A 37 -6.18 -2.13 7.18
CA HIS A 37 -4.77 -2.53 7.15
C HIS A 37 -4.10 -2.16 5.81
N PHE A 38 -4.76 -2.42 4.69
CA PHE A 38 -4.22 -2.11 3.37
C PHE A 38 -4.04 -0.61 3.15
N ARG A 39 -4.97 0.22 3.64
CA ARG A 39 -4.84 1.69 3.58
C ARG A 39 -3.59 2.19 4.32
N ASP A 40 -3.27 1.58 5.46
CA ASP A 40 -2.07 1.92 6.23
C ASP A 40 -0.78 1.47 5.54
N LEU A 41 -0.81 0.39 4.75
CA LEU A 41 0.31 -0.06 3.92
C LEU A 41 0.54 0.83 2.69
N ALA A 42 -0.52 1.32 2.06
CA ALA A 42 -0.45 2.25 0.95
C ALA A 42 -0.01 3.67 1.38
N ARG A 43 -0.07 3.98 2.68
CA ARG A 43 0.52 5.20 3.21
C ARG A 43 2.02 5.13 2.93
N PRO A 44 2.61 6.12 2.24
CA PRO A 44 4.06 6.17 2.07
C PRO A 44 4.68 6.08 3.46
N ARG A 45 5.30 4.93 3.77
CA ARG A 45 6.19 4.90 4.92
C ARG A 45 7.29 5.87 4.51
N TYR A 46 7.38 6.98 5.24
CA TYR A 46 8.58 7.79 5.28
C TYR A 46 9.68 6.87 5.85
N THR A 47 10.12 5.88 5.08
CA THR A 47 11.35 5.16 5.33
C THR A 47 12.39 6.23 5.13
N ASP A 48 12.85 6.75 6.26
CA ASP A 48 14.08 7.50 6.47
C ASP A 48 15.05 7.29 5.32
N SER A 49 14.88 8.09 4.26
CA SER A 49 15.88 8.33 3.25
C SER A 49 16.75 9.41 3.88
N GLY A 50 17.54 8.99 4.85
CA GLY A 50 18.59 9.80 5.42
C GLY A 50 19.60 10.14 4.34
N MET A 51 19.35 11.18 3.56
CA MET A 51 20.36 12.03 2.92
C MET A 51 19.78 13.43 2.71
N HIS A 52 19.95 14.25 3.75
CA HIS A 52 20.22 15.70 3.70
C HIS A 52 19.60 16.48 2.53
N GLN A 53 18.46 17.14 2.78
CA GLN A 53 18.17 18.38 2.07
C GLN A 53 19.32 19.35 2.36
N SER A 54 20.16 19.56 1.34
CA SER A 54 21.13 20.64 1.31
C SER A 54 20.36 21.95 1.31
N ILE A 55 20.16 22.54 2.49
CA ILE A 55 19.76 23.94 2.59
C ILE A 55 21.04 24.76 2.54
N ILE A 56 21.49 25.09 1.32
CA ILE A 56 22.28 26.29 1.12
C ILE A 56 21.30 27.46 1.25
N SER A 57 21.50 28.32 2.24
CA SER A 57 20.95 29.68 2.24
C SER A 57 21.82 30.58 3.11
N ASN A 58 22.62 31.38 2.38
CA ASN A 58 23.33 32.64 2.70
C ASN A 58 23.97 32.84 4.07
#